data_AF-A0A9P7GE22-F1
#
_entry.id   AF-A0A9P7GE22-F1
#
_cell.length_a   1.000
_cell.length_b   1.000
_cell.length_c   1.000
_cell.angle_alpha   90.00
_cell.angle_beta   90.00
_cell.angle_gamma   90.00
#
_symmetry.space_group_name_H-M   'P 1'
#
loop_
_entity.id
_entity.type
_entity.pdbx_description
1 polymer ?
#
loop_
_entity_poly.entity_id
_entity_poly.type
_entity_poly.pdbx_seq_one_letter_code
_entity_poly.pdbx_strand_id
1 'polypeptide(L)'
;MGIDSSLIRLHRSYLKDPSDAAKLLRGVRLLLKIAQTEPLAAHLDQNFKRPDLDHEMHLKTDEEILEIIRERVETIYHPASTCRMAPPEQNGVVDSQLRVHGIKGLRAGACYALAEKLADVLKASIHSS
;
A
#
# COMPACT_ATOMS: atom_id res chain seq x y z
N MET A 1 14.24 17.50 33.17
CA MET A 1 14.60 16.33 32.35
C MET A 1 14.04 16.61 30.96
N GLY A 2 14.82 17.32 30.13
CA GLY A 2 14.37 17.80 28.83
C GLY A 2 14.32 16.65 27.84
N ILE A 3 13.18 16.43 27.21
CA ILE A 3 13.11 15.57 26.04
C ILE A 3 13.79 16.37 24.93
N ASP A 4 14.98 15.96 24.53
CA ASP A 4 15.59 16.44 23.30
C ASP A 4 14.66 16.06 22.15
N SER A 5 13.96 17.06 21.61
CA SER A 5 13.00 16.95 20.52
C SER A 5 13.70 16.87 19.17
N SER A 6 14.71 16.01 19.04
CA SER A 6 15.20 15.58 17.73
C SER A 6 14.05 14.80 17.06
N LEU A 7 13.24 15.53 16.32
CA LEU A 7 11.94 15.11 15.79
C LEU A 7 11.98 13.73 15.13
N ILE A 8 11.00 12.88 15.45
CA ILE A 8 10.76 11.61 14.75
C ILE A 8 10.55 11.91 13.27
N ARG A 9 11.46 11.42 12.42
CA ARG A 9 11.37 11.57 10.97
C ARG A 9 10.61 10.39 10.37
N LEU A 10 9.49 10.67 9.71
CA LEU A 10 8.70 9.69 8.98
C LEU A 10 9.06 9.73 7.50
N HIS A 11 9.78 8.73 7.02
CA HIS A 11 10.11 8.59 5.60
C HIS A 11 9.42 7.35 5.01
N ARG A 12 8.47 7.58 4.11
CA ARG A 12 7.60 6.52 3.53
C ARG A 12 8.18 5.88 2.28
N SER A 13 9.08 6.58 1.57
CA SER A 13 9.72 6.10 0.33
C SER A 13 8.72 5.60 -0.71
N TYR A 14 7.56 6.25 -0.89
CA TYR A 14 6.57 5.81 -1.87
C TYR A 14 7.16 5.73 -3.27
N LEU A 15 6.78 4.68 -4.01
CA LEU A 15 7.20 4.42 -5.38
C LEU A 15 8.73 4.31 -5.56
N LYS A 16 9.48 4.10 -4.47
CA LYS A 16 10.94 3.90 -4.54
C LYS A 16 11.30 2.65 -5.35
N ASP A 17 10.51 1.59 -5.22
CA ASP A 17 10.65 0.41 -6.07
C ASP A 17 9.86 0.63 -7.38
N PRO A 18 10.49 0.54 -8.57
CA PRO A 18 9.80 0.73 -9.84
C PRO A 18 8.60 -0.20 -10.04
N SER A 19 8.61 -1.37 -9.41
CA SER A 19 7.50 -2.32 -9.48
C SER A 19 6.23 -1.83 -8.78
N ASP A 20 6.33 -0.86 -7.85
CA ASP A 20 5.16 -0.29 -7.17
C ASP A 20 4.31 0.54 -8.14
N ALA A 21 4.95 1.43 -8.91
CA ALA A 21 4.28 2.21 -9.94
C ALA A 21 3.67 1.30 -11.02
N ALA A 22 4.40 0.25 -11.44
CA ALA A 22 3.89 -0.73 -12.41
C ALA A 22 2.67 -1.51 -11.87
N LYS A 23 2.63 -1.86 -10.58
CA LYS A 23 1.46 -2.52 -9.95
C LYS A 23 0.25 -1.58 -9.92
N LEU A 24 0.47 -0.32 -9.55
CA LEU A 24 -0.60 0.69 -9.50
C LEU A 24 -1.19 0.94 -10.89
N LEU A 25 -0.35 1.09 -11.92
CA LEU A 25 -0.80 1.24 -13.31
C LEU A 25 -1.70 0.07 -13.74
N ARG A 26 -1.28 -1.18 -13.48
CA ARG A 26 -2.13 -2.36 -13.76
C ARG A 26 -3.45 -2.33 -12.99
N GLY A 27 -3.42 -1.91 -11.72
CA GLY A 27 -4.62 -1.76 -10.90
C GLY A 27 -5.59 -0.73 -11.48
N VAL A 28 -5.09 0.45 -11.85
CA VAL A 28 -5.88 1.50 -12.51
C VAL A 28 -6.51 1.00 -13.81
N ARG A 29 -5.72 0.37 -14.68
CA ARG A 29 -6.24 -0.21 -15.93
C ARG A 29 -7.33 -1.25 -15.69
N LEU A 30 -7.16 -2.10 -14.69
CA LEU A 30 -8.16 -3.09 -14.31
C LEU A 30 -9.45 -2.43 -13.79
N LEU A 31 -9.34 -1.43 -12.91
CA LEU A 31 -10.49 -0.69 -12.38
C LEU A 31 -11.27 0.01 -13.50
N LEU A 32 -10.56 0.65 -14.43
CA LEU A 32 -11.18 1.30 -15.60
C LEU A 32 -11.91 0.30 -16.48
N LYS A 33 -11.34 -0.90 -16.67
CA LYS A 33 -12.01 -1.98 -17.40
C LYS A 33 -13.27 -2.45 -16.67
N ILE A 34 -13.20 -2.69 -15.35
CA ILE A 34 -14.35 -3.10 -14.53
C ILE A 34 -15.47 -2.06 -14.56
N ALA A 35 -15.14 -0.77 -14.49
CA ALA A 35 -16.11 0.32 -14.58
C ALA A 35 -16.90 0.33 -15.90
N GLN A 36 -16.36 -0.27 -16.97
CA GLN A 36 -17.01 -0.39 -18.27
C GLN A 36 -17.75 -1.72 -18.46
N THR A 37 -17.80 -2.60 -17.45
CA THR A 37 -18.52 -3.88 -17.53
C THR A 37 -19.93 -3.79 -16.96
N GLU A 38 -20.87 -4.54 -17.54
CA GLU A 38 -22.23 -4.69 -17.00
C GLU A 38 -22.26 -5.57 -15.74
N PRO A 39 -23.16 -5.31 -14.77
CA PRO A 39 -24.18 -4.26 -14.77
C PRO A 39 -23.67 -2.90 -14.27
N LEU A 40 -22.42 -2.82 -13.82
CA LEU A 40 -21.86 -1.61 -13.20
C LEU A 40 -21.91 -0.42 -14.16
N ALA A 41 -21.57 -0.63 -15.44
CA ALA A 41 -21.58 0.40 -16.47
C ALA A 41 -22.93 1.12 -16.59
N ALA A 42 -24.05 0.40 -16.50
CA ALA A 42 -25.40 0.97 -16.54
C ALA A 42 -25.77 1.84 -15.33
N HIS A 43 -25.05 1.70 -14.21
CA HIS A 43 -25.27 2.49 -13.00
C HIS A 43 -24.31 3.67 -12.84
N LEU A 44 -23.29 3.77 -13.69
CA LEU A 44 -22.36 4.89 -13.67
C LEU A 44 -22.83 5.99 -14.62
N ASP A 45 -22.82 7.23 -14.13
CA ASP A 45 -23.03 8.39 -15.00
C ASP A 45 -21.77 8.63 -15.86
N GLN A 46 -21.80 8.09 -17.08
CA GLN A 46 -20.72 8.23 -18.06
C GLN A 46 -20.66 9.64 -18.67
N ASN A 47 -21.69 10.47 -18.48
CA ASN A 47 -21.78 11.82 -19.05
C ASN A 47 -21.42 12.91 -18.03
N PHE A 48 -21.32 12.58 -16.75
CA PHE A 48 -20.89 13.51 -15.73
C PHE A 48 -19.43 13.91 -15.95
N LYS A 49 -19.22 15.20 -16.24
CA LYS A 49 -17.89 15.79 -16.42
C LYS A 49 -17.65 16.86 -15.38
N ARG A 50 -16.71 16.61 -14.47
CA ARG A 50 -16.19 17.60 -13.54
C ARG A 50 -14.69 17.84 -13.84
N PRO A 51 -14.23 19.10 -14.01
CA PRO A 51 -12.85 19.38 -14.40
C PRO A 51 -11.78 18.89 -13.41
N ASP A 52 -12.14 18.74 -12.14
CA ASP A 52 -11.28 18.27 -11.04
C ASP A 52 -11.26 16.75 -10.86
N LEU A 53 -11.96 16.00 -11.72
CA LEU A 53 -12.05 14.54 -11.66
C LEU A 53 -11.54 13.89 -12.95
N ASP A 54 -10.97 12.69 -12.82
CA ASP A 54 -10.30 12.00 -13.93
C ASP A 54 -11.24 11.13 -14.77
N HIS A 55 -12.37 11.69 -15.20
CA HIS A 55 -13.39 10.96 -15.97
C HIS A 55 -12.85 10.35 -17.28
N GLU A 56 -11.83 10.97 -17.85
CA GLU A 56 -11.22 10.58 -19.12
C GLU A 56 -9.92 9.78 -18.93
N MET A 57 -9.64 9.27 -17.72
CA MET A 57 -8.44 8.47 -17.45
C MET A 57 -8.32 7.23 -18.33
N HIS A 58 -9.45 6.70 -18.81
CA HIS A 58 -9.49 5.57 -19.75
C HIS A 58 -8.92 5.90 -21.14
N LEU A 59 -8.86 7.18 -21.54
CA LEU A 59 -8.30 7.64 -22.81
C LEU A 59 -6.81 7.95 -22.73
N LYS A 60 -6.23 8.00 -21.52
CA LYS A 60 -4.84 8.37 -21.29
C LYS A 60 -3.87 7.25 -21.61
N THR A 61 -2.64 7.60 -22.00
CA THR A 61 -1.54 6.64 -22.17
C THR A 61 -1.05 6.12 -20.82
N ASP A 62 -0.27 5.04 -20.83
CA ASP A 62 0.31 4.49 -19.61
C ASP A 62 1.26 5.49 -18.93
N GLU A 63 2.00 6.28 -19.71
CA GLU A 63 2.90 7.33 -19.22
C GLU A 63 2.13 8.45 -18.52
N GLU A 64 1.02 8.91 -19.11
CA GLU A 64 0.17 9.93 -18.51
C GLU A 64 -0.46 9.45 -17.20
N ILE A 65 -0.91 8.19 -17.14
CA ILE A 65 -1.45 7.59 -15.92
C ILE A 65 -0.36 7.44 -14.86
N LEU A 66 0.86 7.06 -15.24
CA LEU A 66 1.98 6.96 -14.33
C LEU A 66 2.32 8.30 -13.68
N GLU A 67 2.25 9.42 -14.42
CA GLU A 67 2.45 10.73 -13.80
C GLU A 67 1.34 11.12 -12.83
N ILE A 68 0.09 10.80 -13.16
CA ILE A 68 -1.02 10.99 -12.21
C ILE A 68 -0.79 10.16 -10.93
N ILE A 69 -0.32 8.92 -11.07
CA ILE A 69 0.02 8.06 -9.93
C ILE A 69 1.13 8.71 -9.08
N ARG A 70 2.19 9.23 -9.71
CA ARG A 70 3.30 9.87 -8.97
C ARG A 70 2.87 11.15 -8.25
N GLU A 71 2.01 11.94 -8.87
CA GLU A 71 1.51 13.19 -8.30
C GLU A 71 0.55 12.93 -7.13
N ARG A 72 -0.28 11.88 -7.22
CA ARG A 72 -1.43 11.68 -6.33
C ARG A 72 -1.31 10.50 -5.37
N VAL A 73 -0.22 9.72 -5.42
CA VAL A 73 -0.04 8.61 -4.48
C VAL A 73 -0.06 9.12 -3.04
N GLU A 74 -0.91 8.50 -2.23
CA GLU A 74 -1.05 8.85 -0.83
C GLU A 74 -1.15 7.62 0.07
N THR A 75 -1.11 7.86 1.37
CA THR A 75 -1.30 6.80 2.35
C THR A 75 -2.77 6.49 2.48
N ILE A 76 -3.10 5.21 2.62
CA ILE A 76 -4.41 4.78 3.16
C ILE A 76 -4.34 4.56 4.68
N TYR A 77 -3.37 5.18 5.36
CA TYR A 77 -3.17 5.14 6.82
C TYR A 77 -2.91 3.74 7.42
N HIS A 78 -2.26 2.85 6.66
CA HIS A 78 -1.84 1.52 7.12
C HIS A 78 -0.31 1.36 7.23
N PRO A 79 0.41 2.20 8.02
CA PRO A 79 1.83 1.96 8.27
C PRO A 79 1.99 0.69 9.12
N ALA A 80 2.86 -0.20 8.69
CA ALA A 80 3.14 -1.47 9.36
C ALA A 80 4.63 -1.80 9.25
N SER A 81 5.04 -2.91 9.87
CA SER A 81 6.36 -3.53 9.63
C SER A 81 7.58 -2.74 10.13
N THR A 82 7.40 -1.74 11.00
CA THR A 82 8.51 -0.97 11.58
C THR A 82 9.35 -1.79 12.59
N CYS A 83 8.80 -2.87 13.14
CA CYS A 83 9.45 -3.80 14.06
C CYS A 83 9.49 -5.22 13.47
N ARG A 84 10.16 -5.39 12.33
CA ARG A 84 10.23 -6.63 11.53
C ARG A 84 10.30 -7.91 12.39
N MET A 85 9.35 -8.82 12.19
CA MET A 85 9.39 -10.18 12.74
C MET A 85 10.28 -11.08 11.87
N ALA A 86 11.52 -11.31 12.30
CA ALA A 86 12.50 -12.12 11.60
C ALA A 86 13.63 -12.55 12.56
N PRO A 87 14.52 -13.46 12.15
CA PRO A 87 15.76 -13.72 12.88
C PRO A 87 16.65 -12.47 12.96
N PRO A 88 17.46 -12.30 14.02
CA PRO A 88 18.40 -11.17 14.16
C PRO A 88 19.35 -11.02 12.96
N GLU A 89 19.76 -12.13 12.34
CA GLU A 89 20.66 -12.18 11.17
C GLU A 89 20.05 -11.52 9.93
N GLN A 90 18.72 -11.35 9.90
CA GLN A 90 17.96 -10.69 8.85
C GLN A 90 17.39 -9.33 9.30
N ASN A 91 18.04 -8.68 10.27
CA ASN A 91 17.59 -7.44 10.90
C ASN A 91 16.20 -7.55 11.54
N GLY A 92 15.87 -8.72 12.11
CA GLY A 92 14.66 -8.90 12.89
C GLY A 92 14.70 -8.17 14.24
N VAL A 93 13.57 -7.59 14.63
CA VAL A 93 13.36 -6.93 15.92
C VAL A 93 12.68 -7.85 16.92
N VAL A 94 11.74 -8.69 16.43
CA VAL A 94 11.00 -9.66 17.25
C VAL A 94 11.02 -11.07 16.66
N ASP A 95 10.84 -12.07 17.51
CA ASP A 95 10.64 -13.47 17.11
C ASP A 95 9.18 -13.75 16.67
N SER A 96 8.90 -14.99 16.25
CA SER A 96 7.55 -15.44 15.83
C SER A 96 6.50 -15.42 16.94
N GLN A 97 6.91 -15.12 18.17
CA GLN A 97 6.03 -14.92 19.33
C GLN A 97 5.99 -13.45 19.76
N LEU A 98 6.44 -12.52 18.91
CA LEU A 98 6.49 -11.07 19.16
C LEU A 98 7.40 -10.66 20.31
N ARG A 99 8.29 -11.53 20.79
CA ARG A 99 9.26 -11.21 21.84
C ARG A 99 10.41 -10.42 21.24
N VAL A 100 10.79 -9.31 21.89
CA VAL A 100 11.91 -8.48 21.44
C VAL A 100 13.22 -9.21 21.70
N HIS A 101 14.06 -9.31 20.68
CA HIS A 101 15.35 -9.98 20.79
C HIS A 101 16.23 -9.27 21.84
N GLY A 102 16.86 -10.06 22.72
CA GLY A 102 17.75 -9.54 23.76
C GLY A 102 17.07 -8.90 24.99
N ILE A 103 15.73 -8.79 25.03
CA ILE A 103 15.01 -8.16 26.15
C ILE A 103 13.97 -9.13 26.72
N LYS A 104 14.12 -9.49 28.00
CA LYS A 104 13.16 -10.36 28.69
C LYS A 104 11.90 -9.58 29.06
N GLY A 105 10.73 -10.21 28.86
CA GLY A 105 9.44 -9.66 29.28
C GLY A 105 8.83 -8.60 28.36
N LEU A 106 9.49 -8.21 27.27
CA LEU A 106 8.99 -7.20 26.32
C LEU A 106 8.47 -7.84 25.03
N ARG A 107 7.32 -7.36 24.55
CA ARG A 107 6.72 -7.75 23.26
C ARG A 107 6.28 -6.52 22.47
N ALA A 108 6.36 -6.61 21.14
CA ALA A 108 5.83 -5.59 20.23
C ALA A 108 4.45 -5.99 19.68
N GLY A 109 3.55 -5.03 19.48
CA GLY A 109 2.22 -5.30 18.93
C GLY A 109 2.26 -5.79 17.48
N ALA A 110 1.29 -6.64 17.10
CA ALA A 110 1.26 -7.34 15.80
C ALA A 110 1.26 -6.40 14.57
N CYS A 111 0.57 -5.26 14.62
CA CYS A 111 0.52 -4.29 13.53
C CYS A 111 1.90 -3.70 13.19
N TYR A 112 2.80 -3.62 14.19
CA TYR A 112 4.16 -3.12 14.02
C TYR A 112 5.12 -4.19 13.50
N ALA A 113 4.80 -5.48 13.69
CA ALA A 113 5.71 -6.59 13.49
C ALA A 113 5.57 -7.34 12.16
N LEU A 114 4.48 -7.13 11.42
CA LEU A 114 4.18 -7.82 10.16
C LEU A 114 5.39 -7.85 9.22
N ALA A 115 5.86 -9.05 8.84
CA ALA A 115 7.07 -9.21 8.04
C ALA A 115 6.82 -8.98 6.54
N GLU A 116 5.61 -9.26 6.04
CA GLU A 116 5.14 -8.90 4.70
C GLU A 116 3.67 -9.34 4.52
N LYS A 117 2.92 -8.57 3.71
CA LYS A 117 1.72 -8.94 2.94
C LYS A 117 0.44 -9.36 3.68
N LEU A 118 -0.32 -8.35 4.12
CA LEU A 118 -1.78 -8.49 4.24
C LEU A 118 -2.44 -8.80 2.87
N ALA A 119 -1.85 -8.32 1.78
CA ALA A 119 -2.36 -8.53 0.42
C ALA A 119 -2.21 -9.98 -0.10
N ASP A 120 -1.22 -10.74 0.36
CA ASP A 120 -1.06 -12.14 -0.09
C ASP A 120 -2.07 -13.06 0.59
N VAL A 121 -2.48 -12.76 1.82
CA VAL A 121 -3.57 -13.47 2.50
C VAL A 121 -4.88 -13.30 1.73
N LEU A 122 -5.17 -12.09 1.23
CA LEU A 122 -6.33 -11.84 0.36
C LEU A 122 -6.22 -12.57 -0.98
N LYS A 123 -5.03 -12.63 -1.60
CA LYS A 123 -4.82 -13.38 -2.84
C LYS A 123 -4.97 -14.90 -2.67
N ALA A 124 -4.56 -15.44 -1.53
CA ALA A 124 -4.71 -16.86 -1.21
C ALA A 124 -6.18 -17.27 -1.04
N SER A 125 -7.01 -16.39 -0.47
CA SER A 125 -8.46 -16.63 -0.38
C SER A 125 -9.18 -16.57 -1.73
N ILE A 126 -8.68 -15.81 -2.70
CA ILE A 126 -9.30 -15.69 -4.04
C ILE A 126 -8.99 -16.91 -4.94
N HIS A 127 -7.87 -17.60 -4.73
CA HIS A 127 -7.50 -18.80 -5.52
C HIS A 127 -8.04 -20.12 -4.92
N SER A 128 -8.80 -20.05 -3.82
CA SER A 128 -9.36 -21.22 -3.13
C SER A 128 -10.90 -21.31 -3.21
N SER A 129 -11.52 -20.61 -4.16
CA SER A 129 -12.95 -20.69 -4.48
C SER A 129 -13.20 -21.05 -5.93
#